data_AF-A0AA36IH15-F1
#
_entry.id   AF-A0AA36IH15-F1
#
_cell.length_a   1.000
_cell.length_b   1.000
_cell.length_c   1.000
_cell.angle_alpha   90.00
_cell.angle_beta   90.00
_cell.angle_gamma   90.00
#
_symmetry.space_group_name_H-M   'P 1'
#
loop_
_entity.id
_entity.type
_entity.pdbx_description
1 polymer ?
#
loop_
_entity_poly.entity_id
_entity_poly.type
_entity_poly.pdbx_seq_one_letter_code
_entity_poly.pdbx_strand_id
1 'polypeptide(L)'
;MLCVLVSMITASVVLADTTPQESKGACALQTKMKKEESAKVMCSAHEVMCPDPTTGTNSCHPMSTGCPVTCAAGEQMCHVPATCDTCSGYSYCSSYSCPVYCSSDQVMCHDSTTMTDSCHPKSAGCPVTCPAGDHVCHSPPPCENCDGYNWCASYPCPVYCAADEIVCHDPMTMTDTCHPMSSGCPV
;
A
#
# COMPACT_ATOMS: atom_id res chain seq x y z
N MET A 1 -15.54 -20.66 50.13
CA MET A 1 -15.17 -22.00 50.66
C MET A 1 -15.50 -23.03 49.60
N LEU A 2 -14.59 -23.27 48.67
CA LEU A 2 -14.30 -24.58 48.07
C LEU A 2 -13.02 -24.42 47.22
N CYS A 3 -11.92 -24.95 47.75
CA CYS A 3 -10.74 -25.33 46.99
C CYS A 3 -11.10 -26.46 46.02
N VAL A 4 -10.34 -26.64 44.93
CA VAL A 4 -9.76 -27.94 44.50
C VAL A 4 -8.92 -27.76 43.22
N LEU A 5 -7.60 -27.90 43.44
CA LEU A 5 -6.60 -28.69 42.71
C LEU A 5 -6.21 -28.40 41.23
N VAL A 6 -4.99 -27.86 41.15
CA VAL A 6 -3.86 -28.11 40.24
C VAL A 6 -3.84 -29.50 39.57
N SER A 7 -3.46 -29.55 38.29
CA SER A 7 -2.66 -30.65 37.73
C SER A 7 -1.71 -30.13 36.66
N MET A 8 -0.41 -30.13 37.00
CA MET A 8 0.70 -30.00 36.07
C MET A 8 0.98 -31.38 35.45
N ILE A 9 1.15 -31.43 34.13
CA ILE A 9 1.67 -32.62 33.45
C ILE A 9 3.06 -32.27 32.92
N THR A 10 4.07 -32.70 33.66
CA THR A 10 5.47 -32.86 33.24
C THR A 10 5.59 -34.17 32.45
N ALA A 11 6.08 -34.10 31.21
CA ALA A 11 6.54 -35.27 30.46
C ALA A 11 8.07 -35.24 30.37
N SER A 12 8.72 -36.12 31.14
CA SER A 12 10.15 -36.42 31.05
C SER A 12 10.29 -37.69 30.22
N VAL A 13 10.98 -37.63 29.09
CA VAL A 13 11.43 -38.83 28.36
C VAL A 13 12.92 -39.01 28.59
N VAL A 14 13.24 -40.10 29.30
CA VAL A 14 14.57 -40.68 29.47
C VAL A 14 14.83 -41.58 28.26
N LEU A 15 15.97 -41.42 27.59
CA LEU A 15 16.49 -42.43 26.67
C LEU A 15 17.95 -42.71 27.02
N ALA A 16 18.20 -44.01 27.20
CA ALA A 16 19.33 -44.58 27.88
C ALA A 16 20.59 -44.65 27.01
N ASP A 17 21.70 -44.48 27.71
CA ASP A 17 23.07 -44.67 27.31
C ASP A 17 23.39 -46.17 27.21
N THR A 18 23.92 -46.64 26.08
CA THR A 18 24.61 -47.94 25.98
C THR A 18 25.67 -47.89 24.88
N THR A 19 26.93 -47.71 25.29
CA THR A 19 28.13 -48.01 24.50
C THR A 19 28.37 -49.51 24.37
N PRO A 20 28.96 -49.98 23.24
CA PRO A 20 30.18 -50.76 23.38
C PRO A 20 31.27 -50.46 22.32
N GLN A 21 32.48 -50.26 22.84
CA GLN A 21 33.78 -50.82 22.44
C GLN A 21 34.18 -50.97 20.95
N GLU A 22 35.16 -50.13 20.59
CA GLU A 22 36.35 -50.33 19.75
C GLU A 22 36.45 -51.57 18.81
N SER A 23 36.45 -51.32 17.50
CA SER A 23 37.30 -52.09 16.56
C SER A 23 37.76 -51.21 15.39
N LYS A 24 39.06 -51.28 15.10
CA LYS A 24 39.78 -50.55 14.05
C LYS A 24 39.47 -51.16 12.68
N GLY A 25 39.15 -50.34 11.70
CA GLY A 25 39.03 -50.75 10.30
C GLY A 25 38.69 -49.57 9.39
N ALA A 26 39.70 -48.93 8.83
CA ALA A 26 39.55 -47.89 7.83
C ALA A 26 39.25 -48.50 6.46
N CYS A 27 38.17 -48.05 5.81
CA CYS A 27 38.19 -47.63 4.40
C CYS A 27 36.87 -46.92 4.05
N ALA A 28 37.02 -45.69 3.56
CA ALA A 28 35.98 -44.69 3.41
C ALA A 28 34.99 -45.02 2.28
N LEU A 29 33.70 -45.03 2.60
CA LEU A 29 32.64 -44.71 1.65
C LEU A 29 32.04 -43.37 2.12
N GLN A 30 32.49 -42.27 1.51
CA GLN A 30 31.88 -40.97 1.76
C GLN A 30 30.51 -40.92 1.06
N THR A 31 29.45 -41.31 1.78
CA THR A 31 28.13 -40.75 1.54
C THR A 31 28.19 -39.28 1.96
N LYS A 32 28.46 -38.41 0.99
CA LYS A 32 28.19 -36.97 1.12
C LYS A 32 26.72 -36.81 1.46
N MET A 33 26.40 -36.69 2.74
CA MET A 33 25.19 -35.99 3.16
C MET A 33 25.39 -34.55 2.71
N LYS A 34 24.78 -34.24 1.56
CA LYS A 34 24.64 -32.89 1.06
C LYS A 34 23.89 -32.15 2.17
N LYS A 35 24.62 -31.36 2.95
CA LYS A 35 24.04 -30.40 3.89
C LYS A 35 23.18 -29.48 3.02
N GLU A 36 21.89 -29.76 2.94
CA GLU A 36 20.89 -28.83 2.45
C GLU A 36 20.88 -27.68 3.45
N GLU A 37 21.83 -26.78 3.25
CA GLU A 37 21.79 -25.46 3.82
C GLU A 37 20.62 -24.78 3.11
N SER A 38 19.41 -24.96 3.67
CA SER A 38 18.23 -24.20 3.28
C SER A 38 18.61 -22.74 3.37
N ALA A 39 18.95 -22.15 2.23
CA ALA A 39 19.20 -20.74 2.10
C ALA A 39 17.93 -20.04 2.57
N LYS A 40 17.97 -19.48 3.78
CA LYS A 40 16.85 -18.75 4.35
C LYS A 40 16.61 -17.55 3.45
N VAL A 41 15.55 -17.59 2.66
CA VAL A 41 15.14 -16.47 1.81
C VAL A 41 14.91 -15.28 2.73
N MET A 42 15.72 -14.23 2.57
CA MET A 42 15.53 -12.94 3.23
C MET A 42 15.11 -11.94 2.16
N CYS A 43 13.94 -11.35 2.34
CA CYS A 43 13.43 -10.30 1.46
C CYS A 43 14.05 -8.95 1.82
N SER A 44 14.00 -8.00 0.88
CA SER A 44 14.45 -6.62 1.13
C SER A 44 13.50 -5.86 2.06
N ALA A 45 13.91 -4.67 2.51
CA ALA A 45 13.13 -3.85 3.44
C ALA A 45 11.76 -3.40 2.90
N HIS A 46 11.57 -3.41 1.58
CA HIS A 46 10.32 -3.02 0.92
C HIS A 46 9.55 -4.22 0.34
N GLU A 47 9.91 -5.42 0.78
CA GLU A 47 9.28 -6.66 0.36
C GLU A 47 8.70 -7.42 1.55
N VAL A 48 7.57 -8.07 1.30
CA VAL A 48 6.94 -9.02 2.21
C VAL A 48 7.27 -10.44 1.78
N MET A 49 7.54 -11.30 2.76
CA MET A 49 7.77 -12.72 2.55
C MET A 49 6.44 -13.46 2.46
N CYS A 50 6.25 -14.17 1.36
CA CYS A 50 5.01 -14.85 1.02
C CYS A 50 5.24 -16.37 0.97
N PRO A 51 4.69 -17.12 1.94
CA PRO A 51 4.76 -18.57 1.91
C PRO A 51 3.77 -19.12 0.88
N ASP A 52 4.26 -19.97 -0.02
CA ASP A 52 3.43 -20.74 -0.94
C ASP A 52 3.02 -22.07 -0.28
N PRO A 53 1.72 -22.28 0.03
CA PRO A 53 1.26 -23.49 0.69
C PRO A 53 1.34 -24.73 -0.22
N THR A 54 1.45 -24.55 -1.54
CA THR A 54 1.51 -25.66 -2.51
C THR A 54 2.91 -26.20 -2.71
N THR A 55 3.91 -25.31 -2.76
CA THR A 55 5.32 -25.69 -2.96
C THR A 55 6.12 -25.74 -1.67
N GLY A 56 5.61 -25.15 -0.59
CA GLY A 56 6.34 -24.97 0.67
C GLY A 56 7.51 -24.00 0.56
N THR A 57 7.58 -23.21 -0.50
CA THR A 57 8.64 -22.22 -0.74
C THR A 57 8.21 -20.83 -0.30
N ASN A 58 9.18 -19.94 -0.04
CA ASN A 58 8.91 -18.53 0.25
C ASN A 58 9.33 -17.69 -0.95
N SER A 59 8.45 -16.78 -1.39
CA SER A 59 8.77 -15.74 -2.37
C SER A 59 8.78 -14.36 -1.70
N CYS A 60 9.41 -13.39 -2.35
CA CYS A 60 9.40 -11.99 -1.93
C CYS A 60 8.55 -11.18 -2.91
N HIS A 61 7.67 -10.34 -2.38
CA HIS A 61 6.79 -9.46 -3.17
C HIS A 61 6.81 -8.05 -2.62
N PRO A 62 6.55 -7.01 -3.42
CA PRO A 62 6.50 -5.63 -2.94
C PRO A 62 5.50 -5.47 -1.79
N MET A 63 5.89 -4.77 -0.72
CA MET A 63 4.99 -4.46 0.40
C MET A 63 3.76 -3.69 -0.06
N SER A 64 3.85 -2.88 -1.11
CA SER A 64 2.71 -2.13 -1.66
C SER A 64 1.61 -3.05 -2.20
N THR A 65 1.98 -4.21 -2.78
CA THR A 65 1.03 -5.17 -3.38
C THR A 65 0.65 -6.29 -2.42
N GLY A 66 1.58 -6.69 -1.56
CA GLY A 66 1.41 -7.85 -0.69
C GLY A 66 1.63 -9.17 -1.43
N CYS A 67 1.23 -10.27 -0.77
CA CYS A 67 1.34 -11.60 -1.36
C CYS A 67 0.27 -11.83 -2.44
N PRO A 68 0.63 -12.47 -3.57
CA PRO A 68 -0.34 -12.84 -4.58
C PRO A 68 -1.31 -13.89 -4.03
N VAL A 69 -2.58 -13.77 -4.42
CA VAL A 69 -3.63 -14.75 -4.10
C VAL A 69 -4.18 -15.35 -5.38
N THR A 70 -4.53 -16.63 -5.35
CA THR A 70 -5.25 -17.29 -6.45
C THR A 70 -6.68 -17.52 -6.00
N CYS A 71 -7.63 -16.92 -6.71
CA CYS A 71 -9.05 -17.01 -6.37
C CYS A 71 -9.74 -18.14 -7.12
N ALA A 72 -10.82 -18.67 -6.55
CA ALA A 72 -11.62 -19.68 -7.21
C ALA A 72 -12.37 -19.10 -8.43
N ALA A 73 -12.86 -19.97 -9.31
CA ALA A 73 -13.67 -19.54 -10.43
C ALA A 73 -14.93 -18.79 -9.94
N GLY A 74 -15.15 -17.58 -10.44
CA GLY A 74 -16.27 -16.72 -10.04
C GLY A 74 -15.97 -15.78 -8.86
N GLU A 75 -14.80 -15.90 -8.23
CA GLU A 75 -14.29 -14.90 -7.28
C GLU A 75 -13.40 -13.88 -7.99
N GLN A 76 -13.21 -12.74 -7.34
CA GLN A 76 -12.32 -11.69 -7.80
C GLN A 76 -11.26 -11.36 -6.75
N MET A 77 -10.07 -11.01 -7.25
CA MET A 77 -8.95 -10.59 -6.44
C MET A 77 -9.12 -9.13 -6.04
N CYS A 78 -9.32 -8.89 -4.75
CA CYS A 78 -9.36 -7.57 -4.16
C CYS A 78 -7.99 -7.22 -3.57
N HIS A 79 -7.61 -5.96 -3.68
CA HIS A 79 -6.35 -5.45 -3.19
C HIS A 79 -6.57 -4.30 -2.20
N VAL A 80 -5.90 -4.38 -1.06
CA VAL A 80 -5.80 -3.31 -0.07
C VAL A 80 -4.36 -2.79 -0.12
N PRO A 81 -4.12 -1.55 -0.57
CA PRO A 81 -2.79 -0.98 -0.62
C PRO A 81 -2.25 -0.73 0.79
N ALA A 82 -0.93 -0.63 0.90
CA ALA A 82 -0.28 -0.18 2.12
C ALA A 82 -0.71 1.26 2.44
N THR A 83 -1.13 1.51 3.69
CA THR A 83 -1.55 2.83 4.16
C THR A 83 -0.44 3.60 4.88
N CYS A 84 0.73 2.97 5.06
CA CYS A 84 1.90 3.55 5.71
C CYS A 84 3.18 2.88 5.21
N ASP A 85 4.34 3.52 5.38
CA ASP A 85 5.64 3.01 4.91
C ASP A 85 6.07 1.68 5.54
N THR A 86 5.57 1.38 6.74
CA THR A 86 5.84 0.13 7.47
C THR A 86 4.71 -0.90 7.33
N CYS A 87 3.60 -0.50 6.70
CA CYS A 87 2.45 -1.35 6.47
C CYS A 87 2.66 -2.15 5.18
N SER A 88 2.20 -3.39 5.15
CA SER A 88 2.08 -4.15 3.90
C SER A 88 0.64 -4.10 3.42
N GLY A 89 0.46 -3.81 2.14
CA GLY A 89 -0.76 -4.12 1.44
C GLY A 89 -0.98 -5.63 1.42
N TYR A 90 -2.21 -6.03 1.16
CA TYR A 90 -2.57 -7.44 1.04
C TYR A 90 -3.68 -7.61 0.00
N SER A 91 -3.73 -8.81 -0.56
CA SER A 91 -4.76 -9.19 -1.51
C SER A 91 -5.62 -10.31 -0.93
N TYR A 92 -6.89 -10.35 -1.27
CA TYR A 92 -7.84 -11.36 -0.80
C TYR A 92 -8.89 -11.65 -1.87
N CYS A 93 -9.52 -12.82 -1.79
CA CYS A 93 -10.57 -13.22 -2.72
C CYS A 93 -11.94 -12.85 -2.17
N SER A 94 -12.82 -12.35 -3.05
CA SER A 94 -14.19 -11.96 -2.71
C SER A 94 -15.15 -12.45 -3.80
N SER A 95 -16.34 -12.88 -3.39
CA SER A 95 -17.46 -13.15 -4.30
C SER A 95 -18.25 -11.89 -4.68
N TYR A 96 -17.94 -10.75 -4.06
CA TYR A 96 -18.56 -9.44 -4.28
C TYR A 96 -17.55 -8.43 -4.82
N SER A 97 -18.08 -7.35 -5.43
CA SER A 97 -17.34 -6.15 -5.83
C SER A 97 -16.31 -5.72 -4.77
N CYS A 98 -15.07 -5.49 -5.19
CA CYS A 98 -14.01 -5.12 -4.28
C CYS A 98 -14.25 -3.70 -3.79
N PRO A 99 -14.19 -3.45 -2.47
CA PRO A 99 -14.15 -2.09 -1.97
C PRO A 99 -12.92 -1.38 -2.52
N VAL A 100 -13.10 -0.10 -2.85
CA VAL A 100 -12.03 0.75 -3.34
C VAL A 100 -11.23 1.25 -2.14
N TYR A 101 -9.92 1.04 -2.18
CA TYR A 101 -8.98 1.58 -1.19
C TYR A 101 -7.96 2.45 -1.91
N CYS A 102 -7.85 3.69 -1.48
CA CYS A 102 -6.89 4.64 -2.04
C CYS A 102 -5.60 4.64 -1.21
N SER A 103 -4.47 4.86 -1.87
CA SER A 103 -3.19 5.08 -1.21
C SER A 103 -3.17 6.42 -0.45
N SER A 104 -2.13 6.65 0.36
CA SER A 104 -2.01 7.85 1.21
C SER A 104 -1.91 9.16 0.43
N ASP A 105 -1.45 9.10 -0.82
CA ASP A 105 -1.32 10.21 -1.78
C ASP A 105 -2.56 10.39 -2.68
N GLN A 106 -3.61 9.61 -2.45
CA GLN A 106 -4.85 9.64 -3.20
C GLN A 106 -6.05 10.02 -2.33
N VAL A 107 -7.09 10.53 -2.98
CA VAL A 107 -8.40 10.85 -2.42
C VAL A 107 -9.45 9.94 -3.05
N MET A 108 -10.40 9.47 -2.24
CA MET A 108 -11.54 8.68 -2.70
C MET A 108 -12.63 9.61 -3.25
N CYS A 109 -13.03 9.35 -4.49
CA CYS A 109 -13.99 10.13 -5.23
C CYS A 109 -15.20 9.28 -5.58
N HIS A 110 -16.38 9.75 -5.16
CA HIS A 110 -17.65 9.09 -5.44
C HIS A 110 -18.32 9.73 -6.66
N ASP A 111 -18.53 8.95 -7.72
CA ASP A 111 -19.35 9.36 -8.85
C ASP A 111 -20.81 8.98 -8.60
N SER A 112 -21.65 9.99 -8.35
CA SER A 112 -23.08 9.83 -8.10
C SER A 112 -23.88 9.39 -9.32
N THR A 113 -23.32 9.50 -10.53
CA THR A 113 -23.95 9.10 -11.79
C THR A 113 -23.85 7.59 -11.98
N THR A 114 -22.66 7.04 -11.74
CA THR A 114 -22.37 5.61 -11.89
C THR A 114 -22.52 4.84 -10.59
N MET A 115 -22.63 5.53 -9.45
CA MET A 115 -22.61 4.96 -8.09
C MET A 115 -21.32 4.17 -7.83
N THR A 116 -20.18 4.67 -8.31
CA THR A 116 -18.87 4.02 -8.16
C THR A 116 -17.87 4.92 -7.46
N ASP A 117 -17.05 4.32 -6.61
CA ASP A 117 -15.89 4.98 -6.02
C ASP A 117 -14.65 4.81 -6.91
N SER A 118 -13.76 5.80 -6.88
CA SER A 118 -12.50 5.82 -7.61
C SER A 118 -11.43 6.55 -6.80
N CYS A 119 -10.16 6.30 -7.09
CA CYS A 119 -9.06 7.00 -6.44
C CYS A 119 -8.40 7.97 -7.40
N HIS A 120 -8.18 9.20 -6.94
CA HIS A 120 -7.50 10.25 -7.70
C HIS A 120 -6.36 10.85 -6.87
N PRO A 121 -5.29 11.39 -7.49
CA PRO A 121 -4.23 12.06 -6.75
C PRO A 121 -4.80 13.20 -5.89
N LYS A 122 -4.36 13.33 -4.64
CA LYS A 122 -4.79 14.43 -3.75
C LYS A 122 -4.56 15.81 -4.36
N SER A 123 -3.45 15.98 -5.08
CA SER A 123 -3.13 17.22 -5.78
C SER A 123 -4.13 17.57 -6.89
N ALA A 124 -4.73 16.58 -7.53
CA ALA A 124 -5.73 16.79 -8.58
C ALA A 124 -7.15 16.94 -8.02
N GLY A 125 -7.45 16.31 -6.88
CA GLY A 125 -8.79 16.24 -6.33
C GLY A 125 -9.74 15.37 -7.15
N CYS A 126 -11.01 15.35 -6.76
CA CYS A 126 -12.03 14.57 -7.46
C CYS A 126 -12.49 15.24 -8.76
N PRO A 127 -12.61 14.50 -9.87
CA PRO A 127 -13.10 15.07 -11.13
C PRO A 127 -14.55 15.52 -10.98
N VAL A 128 -14.89 16.63 -11.65
CA VAL A 128 -16.26 17.15 -11.72
C VAL A 128 -16.69 17.29 -13.17
N THR A 129 -17.97 17.05 -13.42
CA THR A 129 -18.60 17.32 -14.72
C THR A 129 -19.45 18.57 -14.60
N CYS A 130 -19.13 19.59 -15.39
CA CYS A 130 -19.85 20.87 -15.35
C CYS A 130 -20.90 20.99 -16.45
N PRO A 131 -21.97 21.77 -16.22
CA PRO A 131 -22.91 22.16 -17.26
C PRO A 131 -22.21 22.83 -18.45
N ALA A 132 -22.84 22.76 -19.62
CA ALA A 132 -22.34 23.46 -20.79
C ALA A 132 -22.28 24.98 -20.54
N GLY A 133 -21.11 25.57 -20.75
CA GLY A 133 -20.86 27.00 -20.54
C GLY A 133 -20.21 27.34 -19.20
N ASP A 134 -20.20 26.41 -18.23
CA ASP A 134 -19.47 26.58 -16.98
C ASP A 134 -17.99 26.18 -17.14
N HIS A 135 -17.16 26.71 -16.25
CA HIS A 135 -15.74 26.42 -16.13
C HIS A 135 -15.49 25.36 -15.05
N VAL A 136 -14.65 24.37 -15.37
CA VAL A 136 -14.09 23.46 -14.37
C VAL A 136 -12.93 24.17 -13.70
N CYS A 137 -13.12 24.55 -12.45
CA CYS A 137 -12.13 25.23 -11.64
C CYS A 137 -11.45 24.26 -10.69
N HIS A 138 -10.20 24.57 -10.37
CA HIS A 138 -9.34 23.76 -9.53
C HIS A 138 -8.69 24.64 -8.47
N SER A 139 -8.68 24.16 -7.23
CA SER A 139 -7.91 24.73 -6.12
C SER A 139 -6.90 23.68 -5.69
N PRO A 140 -5.60 24.02 -5.68
CA PRO A 140 -4.60 23.11 -5.17
C PRO A 140 -4.79 22.87 -3.67
N PRO A 141 -4.24 21.78 -3.12
CA PRO A 141 -4.23 21.53 -1.69
C PRO A 141 -3.59 22.68 -0.91
N PRO A 142 -4.22 23.22 0.14
CA PRO A 142 -3.62 24.27 0.97
C PRO A 142 -2.54 23.75 1.93
N CYS A 143 -2.36 22.43 2.05
CA CYS A 143 -1.38 21.79 2.91
C CYS A 143 -0.97 20.42 2.35
N GLU A 144 0.14 19.87 2.83
CA GLU A 144 0.69 18.57 2.39
C GLU A 144 -0.30 17.39 2.55
N ASN A 145 -1.13 17.44 3.59
CA ASN A 145 -2.13 16.38 3.87
C ASN A 145 -3.56 16.78 3.47
N CYS A 146 -3.71 17.91 2.81
CA CYS A 146 -5.00 18.39 2.33
C CYS A 146 -5.24 17.85 0.91
N ASP A 147 -6.50 17.89 0.50
CA ASP A 147 -6.88 17.52 -0.86
C ASP A 147 -7.16 18.77 -1.68
N GLY A 148 -6.75 18.75 -2.94
CA GLY A 148 -7.24 19.68 -3.94
C GLY A 148 -8.70 19.36 -4.22
N TYR A 149 -9.44 20.34 -4.72
CA TYR A 149 -10.82 20.12 -5.10
C TYR A 149 -11.15 20.86 -6.38
N ASN A 150 -12.08 20.28 -7.13
CA ASN A 150 -12.60 20.84 -8.36
C ASN A 150 -14.06 21.27 -8.17
N TRP A 151 -14.48 22.33 -8.85
CA TRP A 151 -15.87 22.80 -8.82
C TRP A 151 -16.25 23.44 -10.15
N CYS A 152 -17.55 23.64 -10.34
CA CYS A 152 -18.09 24.34 -11.50
C CYS A 152 -18.34 25.81 -11.16
N ALA A 153 -17.89 26.72 -12.02
CA ALA A 153 -18.17 28.13 -11.91
C ALA A 153 -18.71 28.69 -13.23
N SER A 154 -19.72 29.56 -13.15
CA SER A 154 -20.26 30.28 -14.31
C SER A 154 -19.41 31.48 -14.75
N TYR A 155 -18.27 31.68 -14.08
CA TYR A 155 -17.30 32.75 -14.31
C TYR A 155 -15.88 32.16 -14.36
N PRO A 156 -14.90 32.89 -14.93
CA PRO A 156 -13.52 32.41 -15.00
C PRO A 156 -12.98 31.99 -13.63
N CYS A 157 -12.22 30.91 -13.60
CA CYS A 157 -11.70 30.36 -12.36
C CYS A 157 -10.75 31.33 -11.64
N PRO A 158 -10.81 31.40 -10.31
CA PRO A 158 -9.83 32.17 -9.55
C PRO A 158 -8.43 31.61 -9.78
N VAL A 159 -7.45 32.50 -9.80
CA VAL A 159 -6.05 32.15 -9.97
C VAL A 159 -5.43 31.80 -8.62
N TYR A 160 -4.86 30.61 -8.53
CA TYR A 160 -4.07 30.17 -7.38
C TYR A 160 -2.60 30.14 -7.77
N CYS A 161 -1.81 30.94 -7.08
CA CYS A 161 -0.36 31.01 -7.28
C CYS A 161 0.38 30.10 -6.31
N ALA A 162 1.61 29.74 -6.68
CA ALA A 162 2.50 29.02 -5.77
C ALA A 162 2.83 29.87 -4.54
N ALA A 163 3.36 29.22 -3.49
CA ALA A 163 3.67 29.89 -2.22
C ALA A 163 4.71 31.03 -2.35
N ASP A 164 5.55 31.00 -3.39
CA ASP A 164 6.59 31.99 -3.71
C ASP A 164 6.15 32.99 -4.81
N GLU A 165 4.87 32.99 -5.15
CA GLU A 165 4.28 33.87 -6.16
C GLU A 165 3.22 34.80 -5.54
N ILE A 166 2.97 35.92 -6.21
CA ILE A 166 1.96 36.90 -5.88
C ILE A 166 0.93 36.98 -7.02
N VAL A 167 -0.34 37.14 -6.65
CA VAL A 167 -1.43 37.42 -7.58
C VAL A 167 -1.36 38.88 -8.00
N CYS A 168 -1.24 39.12 -9.30
CA CYS A 168 -1.21 40.44 -9.91
C CYS A 168 -2.43 40.65 -10.78
N HIS A 169 -3.19 41.70 -10.48
CA HIS A 169 -4.39 42.08 -11.23
C HIS A 169 -4.02 43.07 -12.34
N ASP A 170 -4.33 42.72 -13.58
CA ASP A 170 -4.25 43.64 -14.72
C ASP A 170 -5.61 44.35 -14.90
N PRO A 171 -5.71 45.66 -14.60
CA PRO A 171 -6.97 46.40 -14.71
C PRO A 171 -7.41 46.64 -16.16
N MET A 172 -6.54 46.45 -17.15
CA MET A 172 -6.86 46.64 -18.57
C MET A 172 -7.56 45.42 -19.16
N THR A 173 -7.13 44.22 -18.76
CA THR A 173 -7.71 42.95 -19.21
C THR A 173 -8.70 42.36 -18.21
N MET A 174 -8.73 42.88 -16.97
CA MET A 174 -9.49 42.32 -15.84
C MET A 174 -9.08 40.87 -15.54
N THR A 175 -7.79 40.56 -15.68
CA THR A 175 -7.24 39.21 -15.44
C THR A 175 -6.25 39.21 -14.30
N ASP A 176 -6.31 38.15 -13.49
CA ASP A 176 -5.30 37.87 -12.49
C ASP A 176 -4.21 36.96 -13.07
N THR A 177 -2.95 37.19 -12.69
CA THR A 177 -1.79 36.39 -13.13
C THR A 177 -0.83 36.17 -11.97
N CYS A 178 -0.10 35.06 -12.00
CA CYS A 178 0.92 34.75 -11.00
C CYS A 178 2.28 35.28 -11.44
N HIS A 179 2.96 35.97 -10.53
CA HIS A 179 4.33 36.43 -10.73
C HIS A 179 5.19 36.06 -9.52
N PRO A 180 6.49 35.76 -9.70
CA PRO A 180 7.38 35.55 -8.56
C PRO A 180 7.34 36.74 -7.60
N MET A 181 7.27 36.48 -6.29
CA MET A 181 7.30 37.54 -5.28
C MET A 181 8.56 38.41 -5.40
N SER A 182 9.67 37.83 -5.86
CA SER A 182 10.94 38.52 -6.08
C SER A 182 10.89 39.59 -7.18
N SER A 183 10.01 39.43 -8.17
CA SER A 183 9.79 40.40 -9.26
C SER A 183 8.68 41.41 -8.96
N GLY A 184 7.75 41.08 -8.06
CA GLY A 184 6.53 41.86 -7.85
C GLY A 184 5.61 41.83 -9.07
N CYS A 185 4.58 42.68 -9.07
CA CYS A 185 3.66 42.81 -10.19
C CYS A 185 4.20 43.72 -11.29
N PRO A 186 4.01 43.36 -12.57
CA PRO A 186 4.36 44.23 -13.68
C PRO A 186 3.55 45.54 -13.59
N VAL A 187 4.20 46.66 -13.91
CA VAL A 187 3.62 48.02 -13.92
C VAL A 187 3.40 48.53 -15.33
#